data_AF-A0A4R4NBA5-F1
#
_entry.id   AF-A0A4R4NBA5-F1
#
_cell.length_a   1.000
_cell.length_b   1.000
_cell.length_c   1.000
_cell.angle_alpha   90.00
_cell.angle_beta   90.00
_cell.angle_gamma   90.00
#
_symmetry.space_group_name_H-M   'P 1'
#
loop_
_entity.id
_entity.type
_entity.pdbx_description
1 polymer ?
#
loop_
_entity_poly.entity_id
_entity_poly.type
_entity_poly.pdbx_seq_one_letter_code
_entity_poly.pdbx_strand_id
1 'polypeptide(L)'
;MGVSTPAGLCLTLAALAGLTACSASATPARSTPGGDLSAYESQELDWGRCPEAYPELNEAGAECARVTVPLDYAEPDGRTIELAISRVAARDTDRGHGILLSNTGGPGGTGLDFTHRVGTALGDAAAGEDGLRPVPCADEAVRAYLRDGALPAEDVTCRQS
;
A
#
# COMPACT_ATOMS: atom_id res chain seq x y z
N MET A 1 -7.42 35.97 -61.20
CA MET A 1 -6.70 35.45 -62.38
C MET A 1 -5.20 35.50 -62.08
N GLY A 2 -4.44 34.45 -62.40
CA GLY A 2 -2.96 34.46 -62.43
C GLY A 2 -2.28 34.25 -61.07
N VAL A 3 -2.07 33.02 -60.58
CA VAL A 3 -0.89 32.13 -60.81
C VAL A 3 0.47 32.82 -60.62
N SER A 4 1.27 32.36 -59.63
CA SER A 4 2.65 31.85 -59.84
C SER A 4 3.40 31.64 -58.52
N THR A 5 3.71 30.39 -58.21
CA THR A 5 4.87 30.00 -57.40
C THR A 5 6.14 30.19 -58.24
N PRO A 6 7.29 30.46 -57.58
CA PRO A 6 8.40 29.54 -57.82
C PRO A 6 9.08 29.08 -56.53
N ALA A 7 9.43 27.80 -56.53
CA ALA A 7 10.33 27.17 -55.58
C ALA A 7 11.75 27.73 -55.77
N GLY A 8 12.31 28.29 -54.71
CA GLY A 8 13.72 28.63 -54.59
C GLY A 8 14.40 27.69 -53.60
N LEU A 9 15.11 26.71 -54.12
CA LEU A 9 15.96 25.78 -53.39
C LEU A 9 17.13 26.56 -52.77
N CYS A 10 17.13 26.80 -51.47
CA CYS A 10 18.25 27.44 -50.78
C CYS A 10 19.05 26.37 -50.03
N LEU A 11 20.11 25.88 -50.67
CA LEU A 11 21.09 24.99 -50.07
C LEU A 11 22.11 25.81 -49.26
N THR A 12 22.13 25.52 -47.96
CA THR A 12 23.27 25.47 -47.03
C THR A 12 23.84 26.73 -46.35
N LEU A 13 24.08 26.50 -45.04
CA LEU A 13 25.14 26.99 -44.16
C LEU A 13 24.94 28.33 -43.42
N ALA A 14 24.33 28.24 -42.24
CA ALA A 14 24.78 29.01 -41.07
C ALA A 14 24.41 28.26 -39.78
N ALA A 15 25.44 27.79 -39.09
CA ALA A 15 25.34 27.21 -37.76
C ALA A 15 24.92 28.29 -36.75
N LEU A 16 23.71 28.17 -36.19
CA LEU A 16 23.40 28.71 -34.87
C LEU A 16 22.92 27.54 -34.01
N ALA A 17 23.81 27.04 -33.16
CA ALA A 17 23.46 26.13 -32.09
C ALA A 17 22.48 26.85 -31.15
N GLY A 18 21.19 26.56 -31.30
CA GLY A 18 20.17 27.00 -30.36
C GLY A 18 20.40 26.29 -29.04
N LEU A 19 20.87 27.02 -28.02
CA LEU A 19 20.74 26.59 -26.63
C LEU A 19 19.25 26.66 -26.25
N THR A 20 18.49 25.62 -26.55
CA THR A 20 17.20 25.40 -25.91
C THR A 20 17.47 24.93 -24.48
N ALA A 21 17.58 25.88 -23.55
CA ALA A 21 17.60 25.59 -22.13
C ALA A 21 16.24 25.01 -21.74
N CYS A 22 16.18 23.69 -21.50
CA CYS A 22 15.08 23.08 -20.78
C CYS A 22 15.11 23.61 -19.35
N SER A 23 14.30 24.63 -19.06
CA SER A 23 13.97 25.00 -17.69
C SER A 23 13.19 23.84 -17.08
N ALA A 24 13.89 22.93 -16.41
CA ALA A 24 13.27 21.96 -15.53
C ALA A 24 12.69 22.74 -14.35
N SER A 25 11.38 23.02 -14.41
CA SER A 25 10.65 23.53 -13.26
C SER A 25 10.72 22.47 -12.16
N ALA A 26 11.64 22.64 -11.22
CA ALA A 26 11.66 21.86 -9.99
C ALA A 26 10.34 22.14 -9.28
N THR A 27 9.45 21.14 -9.27
CA THR A 27 8.23 21.21 -8.48
C THR A 27 8.67 21.27 -7.00
N PRO A 28 8.29 22.30 -6.23
CA PRO A 28 8.66 22.34 -4.82
C PRO A 28 8.13 21.09 -4.14
N ALA A 29 9.02 20.34 -3.48
CA ALA A 29 8.64 19.23 -2.63
C ALA A 29 7.68 19.79 -1.57
N ARG A 30 6.45 19.27 -1.55
CA ARG A 30 5.49 19.57 -0.49
C ARG A 30 6.07 18.99 0.79
N SER A 31 6.54 19.84 1.68
CA SER A 31 6.82 19.45 3.06
C SER A 31 5.50 18.98 3.67
N THR A 32 5.37 17.68 3.91
CA THR A 32 4.23 17.15 4.67
C THR A 32 4.27 17.79 6.06
N PRO A 33 3.16 18.38 6.54
CA PRO A 33 3.06 18.79 7.93
C PRO A 33 3.16 17.54 8.82
N GLY A 34 4.14 17.52 9.72
CA GLY A 34 4.53 16.33 10.50
C GLY A 34 6.01 16.06 10.23
N GLY A 35 6.83 16.00 11.28
CA GLY A 35 8.28 15.87 11.16
C GLY A 35 8.72 14.56 10.48
N ASP A 36 10.01 14.26 10.56
CA ASP A 36 10.56 13.04 9.95
C ASP A 36 10.04 11.78 10.66
N LEU A 37 9.40 10.87 9.89
CA LEU A 37 8.91 9.58 10.37
C LEU A 37 9.79 8.40 9.93
N SER A 38 10.88 8.65 9.20
CA SER A 38 11.70 7.61 8.58
C SER A 38 12.23 6.58 9.57
N ALA A 39 12.52 6.99 10.81
CA ALA A 39 12.93 6.12 11.90
C ALA A 39 11.85 5.08 12.27
N TYR A 40 10.57 5.42 12.15
CA TYR A 40 9.45 4.52 12.41
C TYR A 40 9.13 3.62 11.21
N GLU A 41 9.39 4.08 9.99
CA GLU A 41 9.07 3.35 8.75
C GLU A 41 10.13 2.28 8.40
N SER A 42 11.37 2.47 8.85
CA SER A 42 12.52 1.61 8.53
C SER A 42 12.91 0.64 9.66
N GLN A 43 12.02 0.43 10.64
CA GLN A 43 12.28 -0.47 11.76
C GLN A 43 12.47 -1.92 11.29
N GLU A 44 13.58 -2.52 11.71
CA GLU A 44 13.73 -3.97 11.70
C GLU A 44 13.01 -4.55 12.92
N LEU A 45 12.03 -5.42 12.67
CA LEU A 45 11.21 -5.99 13.74
C LEU A 45 11.80 -7.31 14.23
N ASP A 46 11.95 -7.44 15.55
CA ASP A 46 12.35 -8.68 16.20
C ASP A 46 11.14 -9.64 16.30
N TRP A 47 10.98 -10.47 15.27
CA TRP A 47 9.97 -11.52 15.24
C TRP A 47 10.38 -12.70 16.10
N GLY A 48 9.43 -13.20 16.89
CA GLY A 48 9.66 -14.38 17.71
C GLY A 48 8.38 -15.01 18.22
N ARG A 49 8.53 -15.86 19.23
CA ARG A 49 7.42 -16.55 19.87
C ARG A 49 6.42 -15.55 20.45
N CYS A 50 5.13 -15.83 20.25
CA CYS A 50 4.07 -15.00 20.84
C CYS A 50 4.00 -15.17 22.36
N PRO A 51 3.51 -14.15 23.11
CA PRO A 51 3.39 -14.25 24.56
C PRO A 51 2.59 -15.50 24.98
N GLU A 52 2.99 -16.15 26.07
CA GLU A 52 2.34 -17.39 26.56
C GLU A 52 0.85 -17.22 26.94
N ALA A 53 0.38 -15.97 27.05
CA ALA A 53 -1.05 -15.66 27.19
C ALA A 53 -1.89 -15.96 25.93
N TYR A 54 -1.22 -16.23 24.79
CA TYR A 54 -1.83 -16.58 23.50
C TYR A 54 -1.29 -17.93 22.99
N PRO A 55 -1.58 -19.04 23.67
CA PRO A 55 -1.06 -20.36 23.29
C PRO A 55 -1.49 -20.76 21.87
N GLU A 56 -2.70 -20.40 21.45
CA GLU A 56 -3.24 -20.68 20.12
C GLU A 56 -2.41 -20.07 18.98
N LEU A 57 -1.80 -18.90 19.22
CA LEU A 57 -0.90 -18.29 18.24
C LEU A 57 0.38 -19.11 18.08
N ASN A 58 0.95 -19.56 19.20
CA ASN A 58 2.16 -20.38 19.18
C ASN A 58 1.90 -21.76 18.56
N GLU A 59 0.73 -22.37 18.82
CA GLU A 59 0.30 -23.62 18.20
C GLU A 59 0.09 -23.48 16.69
N ALA A 60 -0.39 -22.31 16.24
CA ALA A 60 -0.56 -21.99 14.83
C ALA A 60 0.76 -21.64 14.11
N GLY A 61 1.90 -21.64 14.81
CA GLY A 61 3.18 -21.22 14.25
C GLY A 61 3.23 -19.73 13.92
N ALA A 62 2.42 -18.91 14.59
CA ALA A 62 2.47 -17.47 14.44
C ALA A 62 3.75 -16.90 15.07
N GLU A 63 4.17 -15.75 14.55
CA GLU A 63 5.23 -14.94 15.12
C GLU A 63 4.67 -13.61 15.60
N CYS A 64 5.19 -13.10 16.70
CA CYS A 64 4.83 -11.80 17.25
C CYS A 64 6.04 -10.87 17.30
N ALA A 65 5.77 -9.57 17.17
CA ALA A 65 6.75 -8.50 17.29
C ALA A 65 6.11 -7.25 17.92
N ARG A 66 6.93 -6.23 18.20
CA ARG A 66 6.47 -4.89 18.60
C ARG A 66 6.93 -3.86 17.58
N VAL A 67 6.04 -2.94 17.24
CA VAL A 67 6.33 -1.78 16.39
C VAL A 67 6.32 -0.54 17.26
N THR A 68 7.40 0.23 17.24
CA THR A 68 7.43 1.52 17.94
C THR A 68 6.80 2.58 17.05
N VAL A 69 5.92 3.41 17.60
CA VAL A 69 5.32 4.54 16.89
C VAL A 69 5.33 5.79 17.77
N PRO A 70 5.32 7.00 17.20
CA PRO A 70 5.17 8.20 18.00
C PRO A 70 3.78 8.24 18.60
N LEU A 71 3.68 8.66 19.85
CA LEU A 71 2.41 8.89 20.52
C LEU A 71 1.65 10.06 19.88
N ASP A 72 2.39 11.08 19.44
CA ASP A 72 1.88 12.22 18.68
C ASP A 72 2.67 12.35 17.37
N TYR A 73 2.01 12.10 16.25
CA TYR A 73 2.64 12.18 14.92
C TYR A 73 2.98 13.63 14.50
N ALA A 74 2.42 14.65 15.15
CA ALA A 74 2.83 16.05 14.95
C ALA A 74 4.15 16.37 15.66
N GLU A 75 4.50 15.59 16.70
CA GLU A 75 5.73 15.68 17.47
C GLU A 75 6.49 14.33 17.42
N PRO A 76 7.01 13.91 16.25
CA PRO A 76 7.56 12.56 16.07
C PRO A 76 8.83 12.30 16.88
N ASP A 77 9.55 13.33 17.33
CA ASP A 77 10.70 13.20 18.25
C ASP A 77 10.29 13.10 19.73
N GLY A 78 8.98 13.10 20.00
CA GLY A 78 8.40 13.09 21.34
C GLY A 78 8.33 11.69 21.96
N ARG A 79 7.27 11.45 22.75
CA ARG A 79 7.04 10.15 23.37
C ARG A 79 6.66 9.09 22.33
N THR A 80 7.06 7.86 22.56
CA THR A 80 6.66 6.70 21.75
C THR A 80 5.76 5.74 22.52
N ILE A 81 5.10 4.86 21.77
CA ILE A 81 4.37 3.69 22.27
C ILE A 81 4.76 2.46 21.44
N GLU A 82 4.55 1.27 22.00
CA GLU A 82 4.74 0.01 21.28
C GLU A 82 3.39 -0.62 20.93
N LEU A 83 3.23 -1.01 19.67
CA LEU A 83 2.09 -1.77 19.17
C LEU A 83 2.51 -3.23 19.02
N ALA A 84 1.83 -4.13 19.73
CA ALA A 84 2.02 -5.56 19.55
C ALA A 84 1.33 -6.02 18.25
N ILE A 85 2.07 -6.74 17.42
CA ILE A 85 1.57 -7.31 16.17
C ILE A 85 1.87 -8.81 16.11
N SER A 86 1.06 -9.54 15.35
CA SER A 86 1.29 -10.95 15.03
C SER A 86 1.25 -11.15 13.52
N ARG A 87 1.88 -12.21 13.05
CA ARG A 87 1.78 -12.68 11.67
C ARG A 87 1.70 -14.20 11.63
N VAL A 88 0.98 -14.69 10.63
CA VAL A 88 0.95 -16.10 10.26
C VAL A 88 1.45 -16.17 8.83
N ALA A 89 2.44 -17.03 8.57
CA ALA A 89 2.96 -17.21 7.23
C ALA A 89 1.87 -17.76 6.29
N ALA A 90 1.86 -17.29 5.05
CA ALA A 90 1.03 -17.90 4.01
C ALA A 90 1.45 -19.35 3.80
N ARG A 91 0.48 -20.24 3.52
CA ARG A 91 0.75 -21.66 3.25
C ARG A 91 1.47 -21.86 1.92
N ASP A 92 1.15 -21.03 0.93
CA ASP A 92 1.76 -21.01 -0.40
C ASP A 92 2.31 -19.60 -0.64
N THR A 93 3.62 -19.43 -0.47
CA THR A 93 4.28 -18.14 -0.65
C THR A 93 4.46 -17.78 -2.13
N ASP A 94 4.42 -18.75 -3.03
CA ASP A 94 4.64 -18.55 -4.46
C ASP A 94 3.38 -17.97 -5.14
N ARG A 95 2.20 -18.25 -4.59
CA ARG A 95 0.92 -17.65 -4.98
C ARG A 95 0.48 -16.48 -4.10
N GLY A 96 1.31 -16.06 -3.14
CA GLY A 96 1.00 -14.97 -2.23
C GLY A 96 0.90 -13.60 -2.94
N HIS A 97 -0.16 -12.85 -2.68
CA HIS A 97 -0.36 -11.49 -3.21
C HIS A 97 0.21 -10.38 -2.30
N GLY A 98 0.98 -10.74 -1.28
CA GLY A 98 1.53 -9.82 -0.28
C GLY A 98 0.92 -10.01 1.10
N ILE A 99 0.84 -8.92 1.88
CA ILE A 99 0.39 -8.94 3.27
C ILE A 99 -1.09 -8.60 3.35
N LEU A 100 -1.86 -9.46 4.00
CA LEU A 100 -3.20 -9.13 4.47
C LEU A 100 -3.10 -8.57 5.89
N LEU A 101 -3.36 -7.27 6.04
CA LEU A 101 -3.47 -6.64 7.36
C LEU A 101 -4.92 -6.69 7.84
N SER A 102 -5.14 -7.25 9.02
CA SER A 102 -6.45 -7.36 9.63
C SER A 102 -6.59 -6.44 10.84
N ASN A 103 -7.78 -5.88 11.04
CA ASN A 103 -8.15 -5.15 12.24
C ASN A 103 -9.48 -5.70 12.78
N THR A 104 -9.53 -6.07 14.06
CA THR A 104 -10.69 -6.69 14.74
C THR A 104 -11.92 -5.76 14.78
N GLY A 105 -11.74 -4.45 14.59
CA GLY A 105 -12.82 -3.46 14.64
C GLY A 105 -13.01 -2.86 16.03
N GLY A 106 -14.27 -2.48 16.36
CA GLY A 106 -14.72 -1.69 17.53
C GLY A 106 -13.72 -1.52 18.69
N PRO A 107 -13.32 -0.30 19.07
CA PRO A 107 -12.11 -0.06 19.85
C PRO A 107 -12.04 -0.82 21.19
N GLY A 108 -10.82 -1.25 21.56
CA GLY A 108 -10.50 -1.84 22.86
C GLY A 108 -10.38 -3.37 22.89
N GLY A 109 -10.79 -4.06 21.82
CA GLY A 109 -10.50 -5.48 21.65
C GLY A 109 -9.04 -5.75 21.26
N THR A 110 -8.50 -6.90 21.66
CA THR A 110 -7.17 -7.35 21.20
C THR A 110 -7.20 -7.67 19.70
N GLY A 111 -6.18 -7.21 18.99
CA GLY A 111 -5.94 -7.53 17.58
C GLY A 111 -5.06 -8.76 17.36
N LEU A 112 -4.35 -9.21 18.39
CA LEU A 112 -3.19 -10.10 18.24
C LEU A 112 -3.57 -11.50 17.75
N ASP A 113 -4.71 -12.04 18.17
CA ASP A 113 -5.22 -13.35 17.75
C ASP A 113 -6.07 -13.28 16.47
N PHE A 114 -6.50 -12.08 16.07
CA PHE A 114 -7.49 -11.92 15.01
C PHE A 114 -6.97 -12.34 13.64
N THR A 115 -5.69 -12.10 13.34
CA THR A 115 -5.07 -12.56 12.09
C THR A 115 -5.12 -14.09 11.95
N HIS A 116 -4.87 -14.83 13.03
CA HIS A 116 -5.02 -16.29 13.04
C HIS A 116 -6.48 -16.72 12.79
N ARG A 117 -7.44 -16.04 13.43
CA ARG A 117 -8.88 -16.30 13.24
C ARG A 117 -9.36 -15.99 11.82
N VAL A 118 -8.88 -14.91 11.21
CA VAL A 118 -9.19 -14.58 9.82
C VAL A 118 -8.59 -15.63 8.89
N GLY A 119 -7.33 -16.03 9.11
CA GLY A 119 -6.69 -17.08 8.32
C GLY A 119 -7.43 -18.43 8.38
N THR A 120 -7.95 -18.80 9.55
CA THR A 120 -8.75 -20.02 9.70
C THR A 120 -10.14 -19.88 9.06
N ALA A 121 -10.79 -18.73 9.17
CA ALA A 121 -12.09 -18.47 8.55
C ALA A 121 -12.04 -18.42 7.02
N LEU A 122 -10.97 -17.87 6.46
CA LEU A 122 -10.76 -17.83 5.02
C LEU A 122 -10.43 -19.20 4.43
N GLY A 123 -9.83 -20.12 5.21
CA GLY A 123 -9.53 -21.47 4.74
C GLY A 123 -8.67 -21.46 3.48
N ASP A 124 -9.12 -22.14 2.43
CA ASP A 124 -8.44 -22.15 1.12
C ASP A 124 -8.57 -20.81 0.37
N ALA A 125 -9.52 -19.94 0.72
CA ALA A 125 -9.60 -18.59 0.17
C ALA A 125 -8.34 -17.77 0.48
N ALA A 126 -7.76 -17.97 1.68
CA ALA A 126 -6.49 -17.34 2.04
C ALA A 126 -5.30 -17.89 1.26
N ALA A 127 -5.45 -19.05 0.61
CA ALA A 127 -4.46 -19.62 -0.31
C ALA A 127 -4.61 -19.10 -1.75
N GLY A 128 -5.51 -18.12 -1.99
CA GLY A 128 -5.65 -17.45 -3.29
C GLY A 128 -6.60 -18.14 -4.27
N GLU A 129 -7.34 -19.17 -3.85
CA GLU A 129 -8.24 -19.90 -4.73
C GLU A 129 -9.69 -19.79 -4.19
N ASP A 130 -10.49 -18.93 -4.83
CA ASP A 130 -11.96 -18.99 -4.94
C ASP A 130 -12.85 -19.19 -3.68
N GLY A 131 -12.35 -18.97 -2.46
CA GLY A 131 -13.12 -19.30 -1.24
C GLY A 131 -14.06 -18.21 -0.70
N LEU A 132 -14.14 -17.04 -1.35
CA LEU A 132 -15.21 -16.06 -1.11
C LEU A 132 -16.20 -16.15 -2.28
N ARG A 133 -17.51 -16.24 -1.98
CA ARG A 133 -18.56 -16.15 -3.01
C ARG A 133 -18.26 -14.88 -3.83
N PRO A 134 -17.87 -14.98 -5.11
CA PRO A 134 -17.39 -13.82 -5.84
C PRO A 134 -18.51 -12.79 -5.89
N VAL A 135 -18.15 -11.54 -5.60
CA VAL A 135 -19.05 -10.39 -5.71
C VAL A 135 -18.41 -9.49 -6.76
N PRO A 136 -18.62 -9.76 -8.07
CA PRO A 136 -17.80 -9.17 -9.12
C PRO A 136 -17.74 -7.64 -9.08
N CYS A 137 -18.84 -6.99 -8.70
CA CYS A 137 -18.91 -5.54 -8.48
C CYS A 137 -17.97 -5.04 -7.37
N ALA A 138 -17.88 -5.77 -6.25
CA ALA A 138 -16.97 -5.42 -5.16
C ALA A 138 -15.53 -5.77 -5.53
N ASP A 139 -15.31 -6.92 -6.16
CA ASP A 139 -13.97 -7.39 -6.52
C ASP A 139 -13.31 -6.46 -7.57
N GLU A 140 -14.08 -5.91 -8.52
CA GLU A 140 -13.58 -4.92 -9.48
C GLU A 140 -13.17 -3.62 -8.78
N ALA A 141 -14.04 -3.07 -7.93
CA ALA A 141 -13.76 -1.82 -7.23
C ALA A 141 -12.58 -1.95 -6.25
N VAL A 142 -12.49 -3.06 -5.51
CA VAL A 142 -11.35 -3.34 -4.62
C VAL A 142 -10.07 -3.49 -5.42
N ARG A 143 -10.08 -4.24 -6.53
CA ARG A 143 -8.87 -4.40 -7.37
C ARG A 143 -8.42 -3.10 -8.02
N ALA A 144 -9.36 -2.24 -8.44
CA ALA A 144 -9.04 -0.92 -8.96
C ALA A 144 -8.35 -0.06 -7.89
N TYR A 145 -8.97 0.06 -6.70
CA TYR A 145 -8.41 0.80 -5.58
C TYR A 145 -7.02 0.29 -5.17
N LEU A 146 -6.83 -1.03 -5.07
CA LEU A 146 -5.54 -1.61 -4.71
C LEU A 146 -4.45 -1.36 -5.77
N ARG A 147 -4.84 -1.05 -7.03
CA ARG A 147 -3.90 -0.76 -8.11
C ARG A 147 -3.46 0.71 -8.14
N ASP A 148 -4.38 1.65 -7.93
CA ASP A 148 -4.13 3.08 -8.16
C ASP A 148 -4.37 3.99 -6.94
N GLY A 149 -4.90 3.44 -5.84
CA GLY A 149 -5.22 4.17 -4.62
C GLY A 149 -6.44 5.08 -4.73
N ALA A 150 -7.18 5.05 -5.83
CA ALA A 150 -8.35 5.88 -6.06
C ALA A 150 -9.64 5.09 -5.77
N LEU A 151 -10.48 5.63 -4.89
CA LEU A 151 -11.84 5.12 -4.75
C LEU A 151 -12.66 5.61 -5.95
N PRO A 152 -13.58 4.77 -6.48
CA PRO A 152 -14.48 5.19 -7.55
C PRO A 152 -15.31 6.40 -7.12
N ALA A 153 -15.54 7.32 -8.07
CA ALA A 153 -16.28 8.55 -7.81
C ALA A 153 -17.79 8.33 -7.59
N GLU A 154 -18.29 7.14 -7.92
CA GLU A 154 -19.69 6.75 -7.75
C GLU A 154 -19.84 5.65 -6.68
N ASP A 155 -21.00 5.61 -6.04
CA ASP A 155 -21.34 4.62 -5.03
C ASP A 155 -21.36 3.21 -5.62
N VAL A 156 -20.49 2.33 -5.12
CA VAL A 156 -20.36 0.93 -5.53
C VAL A 156 -21.23 0.01 -4.69
N THR A 157 -22.34 0.50 -4.15
CA THR A 157 -23.34 -0.38 -3.51
C THR A 157 -23.77 -1.44 -4.51
N CYS A 158 -23.25 -2.65 -4.33
CA CYS A 158 -23.58 -3.81 -5.13
C CYS A 158 -25.07 -4.06 -5.05
N ARG A 159 -25.84 -3.61 -6.06
CA ARG A 159 -27.23 -4.03 -6.21
C ARG A 159 -27.19 -5.52 -6.46
N GLN A 160 -27.85 -6.29 -5.61
CA GLN A 160 -28.03 -7.72 -5.82
C GLN A 160 -28.78 -7.91 -7.15
N SER A 161 -28.12 -8.55 -8.12
CA SER A 161 -28.73 -9.07 -9.35
C SER A 161 -29.02 -10.55 -9.18
#